data_AF-A0A811KLE4-F1
#
_entry.id   AF-A0A811KLE4-F1
#
_cell.length_a   1.000
_cell.length_b   1.000
_cell.length_c   1.000
_cell.angle_alpha   90.00
_cell.angle_beta   90.00
_cell.angle_gamma   90.00
#
_symmetry.space_group_name_H-M   'P 1'
#
loop_
_entity.id
_entity.type
_entity.pdbx_description
1 polymer ?
#
loop_
_entity_poly.entity_id
_entity_poly.type
_entity_poly.pdbx_seq_one_letter_code
_entity_poly.pdbx_strand_id
1 'polypeptide(L)'
;MLKVVLKYSTKEIGAYKWYIVGNQTFCAATFMVKAMAEDEPLFPYDVTVLGGVAYIVPTSTTFLRIFYAVFHIFFVSHFCFVTLMFLFRFAQTTNKQKMIKIMSNRKLLLYVYVPGFICICFLCYVDALYSLPDIDMYLQVFGNSNPMIADYIKGKPLLVEVSTWYNNYERFIPTLIGFFICSFSTYGCYSFQSQRSNTFGDRTRALYRTLINALLIEMAVIALAVVLPVFICQVLIGVKYRPIGTALMWRWLSLYPIFSMSFTMTYIGCYRRGFRQMMLKSIFGMEEKNGVIVQQKPSTYVSAANSAPS
;
A
#
# COMPACT_ATOMS: atom_id res chain seq x y z
N MET A 1 -36.69 8.82 -17.01
CA MET A 1 -36.05 7.71 -16.28
C MET A 1 -34.54 7.71 -16.60
N LEU A 2 -33.69 8.22 -15.70
CA LEU A 2 -32.27 8.38 -15.97
C LEU A 2 -31.57 7.04 -15.72
N LYS A 3 -31.32 6.28 -16.79
CA LYS A 3 -30.48 5.07 -16.78
C LYS A 3 -29.03 5.48 -16.50
N VAL A 4 -28.72 5.84 -15.25
CA VAL A 4 -27.33 5.81 -14.75
C VAL A 4 -26.99 4.34 -14.55
N VAL A 5 -26.81 3.65 -15.67
CA VAL A 5 -26.11 2.38 -15.69
C VAL A 5 -24.69 2.75 -15.30
N LEU A 6 -24.19 2.23 -14.18
CA LEU A 6 -22.77 1.98 -14.03
C LEU A 6 -22.41 1.14 -15.27
N LYS A 7 -22.05 1.80 -16.37
CA LYS A 7 -21.70 1.14 -17.62
C LYS A 7 -20.37 0.48 -17.30
N TYR A 8 -20.44 -0.80 -16.94
CA TYR A 8 -19.31 -1.70 -16.82
C TYR A 8 -18.72 -1.91 -18.21
N SER A 9 -18.10 -0.87 -18.76
CA SER A 9 -17.30 -0.94 -19.97
C SER A 9 -16.02 -1.69 -19.60
N THR A 10 -15.71 -2.77 -20.31
CA THR A 10 -14.46 -3.54 -20.15
C THR A 10 -13.21 -2.66 -20.31
N LYS A 11 -13.30 -1.56 -21.07
CA LYS A 11 -12.22 -0.56 -21.19
C LYS A 11 -12.05 0.29 -19.92
N GLU A 12 -13.13 0.63 -19.21
CA GLU A 12 -13.09 1.47 -18.01
C GLU A 12 -12.69 0.68 -16.76
N ILE A 13 -13.10 -0.59 -16.67
CA ILE A 13 -12.61 -1.54 -15.65
C ILE A 13 -11.10 -1.81 -15.83
N GLY A 14 -10.62 -1.71 -17.08
CA GLY A 14 -9.24 -1.96 -17.46
C GLY A 14 -8.23 -1.03 -16.80
N ALA A 15 -8.59 0.20 -16.41
CA ALA A 15 -7.70 1.12 -15.69
C ALA A 15 -7.81 0.94 -14.17
N TYR A 16 -9.02 0.76 -13.66
CA TYR A 16 -9.27 0.56 -12.23
C TYR A 16 -8.52 -0.64 -11.65
N LYS A 17 -8.44 -1.74 -12.41
CA LYS A 17 -7.67 -2.92 -12.00
C LYS A 17 -6.20 -2.60 -11.74
N TRP A 18 -5.59 -1.70 -12.52
CA TRP A 18 -4.18 -1.33 -12.36
C TRP A 18 -3.96 -0.50 -11.11
N TYR A 19 -4.94 0.31 -10.70
CA TYR A 19 -4.86 1.01 -9.43
C TYR A 19 -4.93 0.05 -8.23
N ILE A 20 -5.78 -0.99 -8.31
CA ILE A 20 -5.84 -2.03 -7.27
C ILE A 20 -4.54 -2.83 -7.23
N VAL A 21 -4.03 -3.27 -8.39
CA VAL A 21 -2.76 -4.00 -8.46
C VAL A 21 -1.62 -3.15 -7.91
N GLY A 22 -1.52 -1.88 -8.34
CA GLY A 22 -0.52 -0.96 -7.81
C GLY A 22 -0.63 -0.80 -6.29
N ASN A 23 -1.82 -0.50 -5.78
CA ASN A 23 -2.10 -0.40 -4.35
C ASN A 23 -1.59 -1.63 -3.57
N GLN A 24 -1.99 -2.84 -3.99
CA GLN A 24 -1.63 -4.09 -3.31
C GLN A 24 -0.13 -4.42 -3.43
N THR A 25 0.46 -4.23 -4.62
CA THR A 25 1.90 -4.47 -4.85
C THR A 25 2.75 -3.53 -4.00
N PHE A 26 2.45 -2.23 -3.99
CA PHE A 26 3.19 -1.25 -3.19
C PHE A 26 2.96 -1.45 -1.69
N CYS A 27 1.75 -1.85 -1.28
CA CYS A 27 1.48 -2.25 0.10
C CYS A 27 2.41 -3.42 0.49
N ALA A 28 2.36 -4.54 -0.22
CA ALA A 28 3.17 -5.71 0.07
C ALA A 28 4.67 -5.41 0.05
N ALA A 29 5.15 -4.66 -0.94
CA ALA A 29 6.56 -4.28 -1.06
C ALA A 29 7.02 -3.40 0.12
N THR A 30 6.19 -2.44 0.56
CA THR A 30 6.48 -1.58 1.73
C THR A 30 6.75 -2.43 2.97
N PHE A 31 5.85 -3.37 3.27
CA PHE A 31 5.98 -4.20 4.46
C PHE A 31 7.02 -5.30 4.32
N MET A 32 7.30 -5.77 3.10
CA MET A 32 8.42 -6.68 2.86
C MET A 32 9.76 -5.97 3.14
N VAL A 33 9.96 -4.76 2.63
CA VAL A 33 11.17 -3.96 2.90
C VAL A 33 11.27 -3.64 4.39
N LYS A 34 10.16 -3.30 5.04
CA LYS A 34 10.14 -3.07 6.49
C LYS A 34 10.45 -4.34 7.30
N ALA A 35 9.93 -5.50 6.91
CA ALA A 35 10.24 -6.76 7.58
C ALA A 35 11.72 -7.16 7.44
N MET A 36 12.40 -6.70 6.40
CA MET A 36 13.85 -6.90 6.24
C MET A 36 14.68 -6.01 7.17
N ALA A 37 14.08 -4.99 7.79
CA ALA A 37 14.70 -4.00 8.65
C ALA A 37 13.97 -3.94 10.02
N GLU A 38 14.49 -4.66 11.02
CA GLU A 38 13.89 -4.68 12.36
C GLU A 38 14.26 -3.42 13.14
N ASP A 39 13.27 -2.58 13.49
CA ASP A 39 13.51 -1.43 14.36
C ASP A 39 13.75 -1.88 15.80
N GLU A 40 14.92 -1.57 16.35
CA GLU A 40 15.31 -1.81 17.74
C GLU A 40 15.54 -0.45 18.45
N PRO A 41 14.64 0.01 19.33
CA PRO A 41 14.86 1.24 20.10
C PRO A 41 15.96 1.04 21.15
N LEU A 42 16.95 1.95 21.20
CA LEU A 42 18.06 1.90 22.16
C LEU A 42 17.79 2.80 23.37
N PHE A 43 17.15 2.26 24.41
CA PHE A 43 16.94 3.00 25.65
C PHE A 43 18.25 3.18 26.45
N PRO A 44 18.52 4.34 27.09
CA PRO A 44 17.70 5.54 27.26
C PRO A 44 17.89 6.61 26.18
N TYR A 45 18.51 6.28 25.06
CA TYR A 45 18.86 7.25 24.03
C TYR A 45 17.72 7.43 23.02
N ASP A 46 17.60 8.63 22.45
CA ASP A 46 16.60 8.95 21.44
C ASP A 46 17.02 8.42 20.04
N VAL A 47 17.42 7.15 19.96
CA VAL A 47 17.89 6.52 18.72
C VAL A 47 17.27 5.13 18.55
N THR A 48 17.09 4.76 17.28
CA THR A 48 16.65 3.42 16.86
C THR A 48 17.78 2.79 16.05
N VAL A 49 17.96 1.48 16.15
CA VAL A 49 18.88 0.68 15.32
C VAL A 49 18.06 -0.17 14.36
N LEU A 50 18.57 -0.42 13.16
CA LEU A 50 17.95 -1.36 12.24
C LEU A 50 18.70 -2.70 12.26
N GLY A 51 18.01 -3.74 12.70
CA GLY A 51 18.41 -5.13 12.55
C GLY A 51 17.83 -5.81 11.32
N GLY A 52 17.95 -7.13 11.22
CA GLY A 52 17.33 -7.97 10.19
C GLY A 52 18.26 -8.39 9.04
N VAL A 53 17.72 -8.57 7.83
CA VAL A 53 18.51 -8.96 6.64
C VAL A 53 19.57 -7.91 6.28
N ALA A 54 19.39 -6.67 6.76
CA ALA A 54 20.41 -5.62 6.71
C ALA A 54 21.76 -6.02 7.35
N TYR A 55 21.79 -7.00 8.28
CA TYR A 55 23.03 -7.55 8.84
C TYR A 55 23.90 -8.29 7.80
N ILE A 56 23.29 -8.80 6.73
CA ILE A 56 23.95 -9.69 5.75
C ILE A 56 24.68 -8.87 4.68
N VAL A 57 24.33 -7.60 4.52
CA VAL A 57 24.91 -6.71 3.51
C VAL A 57 25.92 -5.77 4.19
N PRO A 58 27.09 -5.49 3.57
CA PRO A 58 28.09 -4.60 4.14
C PRO A 58 27.45 -3.28 4.60
N THR A 59 27.79 -2.88 5.83
CA THR A 59 27.31 -1.73 6.59
C THR A 59 27.70 -0.38 5.98
N SER A 60 27.53 -0.20 4.67
CA SER A 60 27.66 1.11 4.04
C SER A 60 26.44 1.94 4.40
N THR A 61 26.68 3.14 4.92
CA THR A 61 25.65 4.16 5.17
C THR A 61 24.81 4.43 3.92
N THR A 62 25.42 4.32 2.73
CA THR A 62 24.75 4.39 1.42
C THR A 62 23.67 3.32 1.24
N PHE A 63 23.96 2.06 1.56
CA PHE A 63 22.98 0.97 1.42
C PHE A 63 21.78 1.16 2.33
N LEU A 64 22.02 1.56 3.59
CA LEU A 64 20.98 1.88 4.55
C LEU A 64 20.08 3.04 4.08
N ARG A 65 20.68 4.09 3.51
CA ARG A 65 19.95 5.22 2.90
C ARG A 65 19.09 4.78 1.72
N ILE A 66 19.61 3.91 0.85
CA ILE A 66 18.84 3.34 -0.27
C ILE A 66 17.66 2.52 0.26
N PHE A 67 17.88 1.68 1.27
CA PHE A 67 16.81 0.87 1.87
C PHE A 67 15.69 1.74 2.45
N TYR A 68 16.07 2.78 3.19
CA TYR A 68 15.14 3.77 3.73
C TYR A 68 14.34 4.47 2.63
N ALA A 69 15.02 4.95 1.58
CA ALA A 69 14.37 5.59 0.44
C ALA A 69 13.38 4.63 -0.26
N VAL A 70 13.78 3.37 -0.50
CA VAL A 70 12.94 2.34 -1.15
C VAL A 70 11.69 2.06 -0.33
N PHE A 71 11.81 1.93 0.99
CA PHE A 71 10.67 1.80 1.88
C PHE A 71 9.67 2.96 1.70
N HIS A 72 10.17 4.20 1.73
CA HIS A 72 9.32 5.39 1.60
C HIS A 72 8.69 5.55 0.21
N ILE A 73 9.42 5.19 -0.86
CA ILE A 73 8.89 5.18 -2.22
C ILE A 73 7.66 4.27 -2.29
N PHE A 74 7.76 3.06 -1.73
CA PHE A 74 6.64 2.11 -1.75
C PHE A 74 5.48 2.59 -0.87
N PHE A 75 5.76 3.14 0.32
CA PHE A 75 4.73 3.63 1.23
C PHE A 75 3.93 4.79 0.60
N VAL A 76 4.61 5.81 0.07
CA VAL A 76 3.96 6.97 -0.57
C VAL A 76 3.20 6.53 -1.82
N SER A 77 3.82 5.67 -2.66
CA SER A 77 3.17 5.15 -3.87
C SER A 77 1.88 4.42 -3.53
N HIS A 78 1.87 3.59 -2.49
CA HIS A 78 0.66 2.91 -2.00
C HIS A 78 -0.49 3.90 -1.75
N PHE A 79 -0.25 4.97 -0.99
CA PHE A 79 -1.30 5.97 -0.72
C PHE A 79 -1.73 6.73 -1.98
N CYS A 80 -0.81 7.05 -2.90
CA CYS A 80 -1.19 7.63 -4.19
C CYS A 80 -2.16 6.72 -4.95
N PHE A 81 -1.91 5.40 -5.00
CA PHE A 81 -2.80 4.45 -5.65
C PHE A 81 -4.16 4.34 -4.95
N VAL A 82 -4.18 4.34 -3.61
CA VAL A 82 -5.43 4.40 -2.84
C VAL A 82 -6.24 5.65 -3.21
N THR A 83 -5.63 6.83 -3.23
CA THR A 83 -6.32 8.08 -3.60
C THR A 83 -6.87 8.02 -5.03
N LEU A 84 -6.08 7.49 -5.99
CA LEU A 84 -6.55 7.28 -7.36
C LEU A 84 -7.73 6.30 -7.45
N MET A 85 -7.74 5.24 -6.64
CA MET A 85 -8.89 4.33 -6.56
C MET A 85 -10.16 5.03 -6.11
N PHE A 86 -10.08 5.88 -5.07
CA PHE A 86 -11.21 6.64 -4.55
C PHE A 86 -11.72 7.67 -5.57
N LEU A 87 -10.81 8.42 -6.19
CA LEU A 87 -11.15 9.38 -7.25
C LEU A 87 -11.83 8.69 -8.44
N PHE A 88 -11.33 7.52 -8.84
CA PHE A 88 -11.91 6.76 -9.93
C PHE A 88 -13.32 6.25 -9.58
N ARG A 89 -13.50 5.69 -8.38
CA ARG A 89 -14.83 5.27 -7.89
C ARG A 89 -15.79 6.45 -7.80
N PHE A 90 -15.33 7.62 -7.35
CA PHE A 90 -16.12 8.84 -7.35
C PHE A 90 -16.55 9.24 -8.77
N ALA A 91 -15.61 9.26 -9.73
CA ALA A 91 -15.91 9.59 -11.11
C ALA A 91 -16.94 8.63 -11.73
N GLN A 92 -16.78 7.33 -11.48
CA GLN A 92 -17.73 6.29 -11.93
C GLN A 92 -19.11 6.46 -11.31
N THR A 93 -19.17 6.60 -9.99
CA THR A 93 -20.41 6.69 -9.21
C THR A 93 -21.20 7.95 -9.56
N THR A 94 -20.52 9.07 -9.80
CA THR A 94 -21.15 10.35 -10.15
C THR A 94 -21.28 10.59 -11.66
N ASN A 95 -20.97 9.58 -12.48
CA ASN A 95 -21.04 9.61 -13.95
C ASN A 95 -20.22 10.76 -14.58
N LYS A 96 -19.05 11.10 -14.01
CA LYS A 96 -18.12 12.10 -14.54
C LYS A 96 -17.28 11.53 -15.68
N GLN A 97 -17.94 11.31 -16.82
CA GLN A 97 -17.38 10.66 -18.01
C GLN A 97 -16.04 11.23 -18.49
N LYS A 98 -15.84 12.55 -18.43
CA LYS A 98 -14.56 13.20 -18.78
C LYS A 98 -13.42 12.72 -17.87
N MET A 99 -13.65 12.66 -16.56
CA MET A 99 -12.67 12.24 -15.57
C MET A 99 -12.33 10.75 -15.72
N ILE A 100 -13.33 9.90 -15.95
CA ILE A 100 -13.12 8.47 -16.23
C ILE A 100 -12.24 8.27 -17.47
N LYS A 101 -12.51 9.00 -18.56
CA LYS A 101 -11.71 8.93 -19.80
C LYS A 101 -10.26 9.37 -19.57
N ILE A 102 -10.05 10.44 -18.80
CA ILE A 102 -8.70 10.94 -18.46
C ILE A 102 -7.95 9.88 -17.65
N MET A 103 -8.53 9.41 -16.54
CA MET A 103 -7.89 8.43 -15.66
C MET A 103 -7.67 7.06 -16.33
N SER A 104 -8.48 6.73 -17.34
CA SER A 104 -8.30 5.49 -18.12
C SER A 104 -7.31 5.61 -19.28
N ASN A 105 -6.75 6.80 -19.52
CA ASN A 105 -5.87 7.03 -20.66
C ASN A 105 -4.45 6.53 -20.37
N ARG A 106 -3.97 5.58 -21.18
CA ARG A 106 -2.59 5.06 -21.09
C ARG A 106 -1.53 6.16 -21.27
N LYS A 107 -1.83 7.21 -22.05
CA LYS A 107 -0.92 8.35 -22.22
C LYS A 107 -0.76 9.15 -20.92
N LEU A 108 -1.83 9.29 -20.13
CA LEU A 108 -1.75 9.92 -18.81
C LEU A 108 -0.82 9.11 -17.88
N LEU A 109 -0.87 7.78 -17.98
CA LEU A 109 0.01 6.91 -17.20
C LEU A 109 1.49 7.14 -17.54
N LEU A 110 1.82 7.31 -18.82
CA LEU A 110 3.18 7.59 -19.25
C LEU A 110 3.63 9.03 -18.93
N TYR A 111 2.79 10.04 -19.19
CA TYR A 111 3.22 11.44 -19.11
C TYR A 111 3.03 12.08 -17.73
N VAL A 112 2.23 11.48 -16.84
CA VAL A 112 1.97 12.02 -15.50
C VAL A 112 2.46 11.06 -14.42
N TYR A 113 2.10 9.78 -14.48
CA TYR A 113 2.48 8.85 -13.41
C TYR A 113 3.97 8.47 -13.45
N VAL A 114 4.60 8.33 -14.61
CA VAL A 114 6.05 8.05 -14.68
C VAL A 114 6.89 9.23 -14.16
N PRO A 115 6.70 10.48 -14.62
CA PRO A 115 7.41 11.62 -14.04
C PRO A 115 7.10 11.83 -12.56
N GLY A 116 5.84 11.63 -12.15
CA GLY A 116 5.44 11.69 -10.75
C GLY A 116 6.16 10.65 -9.89
N PHE A 117 6.30 9.41 -10.38
CA PHE A 117 7.05 8.36 -9.70
C PHE A 117 8.54 8.69 -9.59
N ILE A 118 9.15 9.20 -10.67
CA ILE A 118 10.55 9.66 -10.65
C ILE A 118 10.74 10.78 -9.61
N CYS A 119 9.79 11.72 -9.54
CA CYS A 119 9.80 12.79 -8.54
C CYS A 119 9.72 12.22 -7.10
N ILE A 120 8.83 11.25 -6.85
CA ILE A 120 8.75 10.56 -5.56
C ILE A 120 10.08 9.87 -5.24
N CYS A 121 10.68 9.16 -6.19
CA CYS A 121 11.98 8.52 -5.98
C CYS A 121 13.07 9.53 -5.62
N PHE A 122 13.13 10.65 -6.33
CA PHE A 122 14.11 11.71 -6.06
C PHE A 122 13.89 12.32 -4.67
N LEU A 123 12.66 12.71 -4.33
CA LEU A 123 12.34 13.31 -3.02
C LEU A 123 12.64 12.36 -1.87
N CYS A 124 12.25 11.08 -1.98
CA CYS A 124 12.55 10.08 -0.94
C CYS A 124 14.05 9.80 -0.80
N TYR A 125 14.82 9.87 -1.89
CA TYR A 125 16.27 9.72 -1.83
C TYR A 125 16.94 10.93 -1.16
N VAL A 126 16.50 12.15 -1.51
CA VAL A 126 16.96 13.38 -0.87
C VAL A 126 16.64 13.37 0.63
N ASP A 127 15.42 12.99 1.01
CA ASP A 127 15.02 12.80 2.41
C ASP A 127 15.96 11.80 3.13
N ALA A 128 16.24 10.65 2.51
CA ALA A 128 17.17 9.67 3.09
C ALA A 128 18.59 10.22 3.32
N LEU A 129 19.07 11.16 2.50
CA LEU A 129 20.38 11.79 2.68
C LEU A 129 20.42 12.71 3.90
N TYR A 130 19.34 13.45 4.18
CA TYR A 130 19.28 14.41 5.29
C TYR A 130 18.80 13.79 6.60
N SER A 131 17.96 12.76 6.53
CA SER A 131 17.33 12.12 7.69
C SER A 131 18.23 11.11 8.39
N LEU A 132 19.28 10.65 7.72
CA LEU A 132 20.21 9.62 8.21
C LEU A 132 21.62 10.22 8.39
N PRO A 133 21.97 10.66 9.62
CA PRO A 133 23.28 11.20 9.95
C PRO A 133 24.36 10.14 9.76
N ASP A 134 25.60 10.62 9.68
CA ASP A 134 26.74 9.71 9.71
C ASP A 134 26.87 9.04 11.09
N ILE A 135 27.06 7.73 11.07
CA ILE A 135 27.14 6.88 12.27
C ILE A 135 28.29 7.32 13.17
N ASP A 136 29.37 7.82 12.57
CA ASP A 136 30.58 8.28 13.26
C ASP A 136 30.30 9.41 14.26
N MET A 137 29.33 10.29 13.96
CA MET A 137 28.92 11.36 14.87
C MET A 137 28.31 10.81 16.16
N TYR A 138 27.58 9.69 16.08
CA TYR A 138 26.93 9.06 17.23
C TYR A 138 27.87 8.15 18.01
N LEU A 139 28.77 7.45 17.32
CA LEU A 139 29.81 6.64 17.96
C LEU A 139 30.70 7.48 18.90
N GLN A 140 30.99 8.74 18.54
CA GLN A 140 31.74 9.65 19.41
C GLN A 140 30.95 10.08 20.67
N VAL A 141 29.63 10.22 20.57
CA VAL A 141 28.76 10.59 21.71
C VAL A 141 28.53 9.41 22.65
N PHE A 142 28.32 8.21 22.12
CA PHE A 142 28.08 6.99 22.91
C PHE A 142 29.36 6.38 23.50
N GLY A 143 30.48 6.43 22.76
CA GLY A 143 31.76 5.87 23.19
C GLY A 143 32.28 6.45 24.52
N ASN A 144 31.91 7.69 24.83
CA ASN A 144 32.33 8.37 26.06
C ASN A 144 31.39 8.14 27.25
N SER A 145 30.17 7.63 27.02
CA SER A 145 29.12 7.56 28.05
C SER A 145 28.71 6.12 28.42
N ASN A 146 28.82 5.15 27.50
CA ASN A 146 28.64 3.72 27.79
C ASN A 146 29.38 2.82 26.77
N PRO A 147 30.53 2.22 27.14
CA PRO A 147 31.34 1.44 26.22
C PRO A 147 30.65 0.15 25.73
N MET A 148 29.80 -0.48 26.56
CA MET A 148 29.06 -1.68 26.15
C MET A 148 28.03 -1.38 25.06
N ILE A 149 27.37 -0.22 25.14
CA ILE A 149 26.43 0.22 24.11
C ILE A 149 27.19 0.63 22.85
N ALA A 150 28.35 1.27 23.00
CA ALA A 150 29.20 1.60 21.85
C ALA A 150 29.68 0.35 21.10
N ASP A 151 30.06 -0.72 21.82
CA ASP A 151 30.48 -1.98 21.21
C ASP A 151 29.31 -2.75 20.57
N TYR A 152 28.13 -2.72 21.21
CA TYR A 152 26.89 -3.23 20.62
C TYR A 152 26.52 -2.51 19.32
N ILE A 153 26.67 -1.19 19.31
CA ILE A 153 26.40 -0.30 18.17
C ILE A 153 27.39 -0.60 17.04
N LYS A 154 28.70 -0.64 17.31
CA LYS A 154 29.74 -0.98 16.32
C LYS A 154 29.54 -2.35 15.65
N GLY A 155 28.91 -3.29 16.34
CA GLY A 155 28.61 -4.62 15.82
C GLY A 155 27.39 -4.70 14.89
N LYS A 156 26.66 -3.60 14.66
CA LYS A 156 25.38 -3.58 13.92
C LYS A 156 25.37 -2.51 12.81
N PRO A 157 24.65 -2.72 11.67
CA PRO A 157 24.33 -1.65 10.74
C PRO A 157 23.39 -0.66 11.44
N LEU A 158 23.89 0.53 11.76
CA LEU A 158 23.09 1.51 12.49
C LEU A 158 22.43 2.45 11.51
N LEU A 159 21.15 2.67 11.71
CA LEU A 159 20.43 3.75 11.06
C LEU A 159 19.97 4.66 12.17
N VAL A 160 20.80 5.66 12.51
CA VAL A 160 20.42 6.62 13.55
C VAL A 160 19.34 7.53 12.97
N GLU A 161 18.08 7.14 13.12
CA GLU A 161 16.99 8.03 12.77
C GLU A 161 16.92 9.11 13.84
N VAL A 162 17.47 10.30 13.53
CA VAL A 162 17.21 11.48 14.36
C VAL A 162 15.75 11.77 14.16
N SER A 163 14.95 11.47 15.17
CA SER A 163 13.53 11.78 15.18
C SER A 163 13.34 13.29 15.30
N THR A 164 13.73 14.04 14.26
CA THR A 164 13.28 15.42 14.13
C THR A 164 11.83 15.39 13.67
N TRP A 165 11.04 16.16 14.39
CA TRP A 165 9.65 16.49 14.12
C TRP A 165 9.35 16.80 12.63
N TYR A 166 10.35 17.29 11.90
CA TYR A 166 10.26 17.69 10.49
C TYR A 166 10.10 16.50 9.53
N ASN A 167 10.78 15.37 9.77
CA ASN A 167 10.81 14.24 8.83
C ASN A 167 9.48 13.47 8.77
N ASN A 168 8.65 13.56 9.81
CA ASN A 168 7.33 12.93 9.82
C ASN A 168 6.23 13.83 9.24
N TYR A 169 6.42 15.16 9.18
CA TYR A 169 5.43 16.09 8.63
C TYR A 169 5.31 15.96 7.10
N GLU A 170 6.44 15.81 6.40
CA GLU A 170 6.48 15.56 4.95
C GLU A 170 5.87 14.20 4.55
N ARG A 171 5.76 13.26 5.50
CA ARG A 171 5.13 11.93 5.32
C ARG A 171 3.64 11.93 5.69
N PHE A 172 3.30 12.75 6.69
CA PHE A 172 1.94 12.92 7.17
C PHE A 172 1.11 13.78 6.22
N ILE A 173 1.69 14.83 5.63
CA ILE A 173 0.97 15.71 4.69
C ILE A 173 0.41 14.93 3.48
N PRO A 174 1.19 14.16 2.71
CA PRO A 174 0.66 13.44 1.55
C PRO A 174 -0.39 12.41 1.95
N THR A 175 -0.18 11.71 3.08
CA THR A 175 -1.11 10.71 3.61
C THR A 175 -2.42 11.36 4.05
N LEU A 176 -2.36 12.51 4.75
CA LEU A 176 -3.53 13.28 5.14
C LEU A 176 -4.26 13.89 3.96
N ILE A 177 -3.54 14.53 3.03
CA ILE A 177 -4.13 15.08 1.79
C ILE A 177 -4.84 13.96 1.04
N GLY A 178 -4.20 12.81 0.88
CA GLY A 178 -4.79 11.61 0.29
C GLY A 178 -6.05 11.18 1.04
N PHE A 179 -6.02 11.14 2.37
CA PHE A 179 -7.17 10.82 3.21
C PHE A 179 -8.33 11.82 3.07
N PHE A 180 -8.04 13.13 2.98
CA PHE A 180 -9.05 14.15 2.73
C PHE A 180 -9.67 14.00 1.34
N ILE A 181 -8.87 13.70 0.31
CA ILE A 181 -9.38 13.42 -1.05
C ILE A 181 -10.27 12.17 -1.04
N CYS A 182 -9.87 11.12 -0.32
CA CYS A 182 -10.69 9.91 -0.15
C CYS A 182 -12.01 10.25 0.56
N SER A 183 -11.95 11.06 1.62
CA SER A 183 -13.13 11.53 2.37
C SER A 183 -14.08 12.32 1.49
N PHE A 184 -13.56 13.29 0.74
CA PHE A 184 -14.33 14.09 -0.22
C PHE A 184 -14.97 13.20 -1.30
N SER A 185 -14.21 12.24 -1.83
CA SER A 185 -14.70 11.31 -2.86
C SER A 185 -15.84 10.43 -2.34
N THR A 186 -15.71 9.89 -1.12
CA THR A 186 -16.74 9.07 -0.48
C THR A 186 -17.98 9.87 -0.15
N TYR A 187 -17.81 11.07 0.43
CA TYR A 187 -18.91 11.98 0.70
C TYR A 187 -19.65 12.39 -0.59
N GLY A 188 -18.91 12.67 -1.66
CA GLY A 188 -19.48 12.96 -2.97
C GLY A 188 -20.31 11.81 -3.55
N CYS A 189 -19.86 10.56 -3.36
CA CYS A 189 -20.64 9.38 -3.73
C CYS A 189 -21.95 9.27 -2.92
N TYR A 190 -21.86 9.49 -1.60
CA TYR A 190 -23.02 9.48 -0.70
C TYR A 190 -24.04 10.57 -1.06
N SER A 191 -23.58 11.81 -1.23
CA SER A 191 -24.42 12.95 -1.60
C SER A 191 -25.14 12.71 -2.93
N PHE A 192 -24.44 12.18 -3.93
CA PHE A 192 -25.04 11.82 -5.21
C PHE A 192 -26.11 10.73 -5.07
N GLN A 193 -25.84 9.68 -4.29
CA GLN A 193 -26.82 8.62 -4.03
C GLN A 193 -28.06 9.18 -3.32
N SER A 194 -27.88 10.02 -2.30
CA SER A 194 -28.97 10.63 -1.53
C SER A 194 -29.89 11.47 -2.42
N GLN A 195 -29.31 12.40 -3.19
CA GLN A 195 -30.06 13.31 -4.07
C GLN A 195 -30.83 12.61 -5.18
N ARG A 196 -30.32 11.48 -5.69
CA ARG A 196 -30.92 10.72 -6.80
C ARG A 196 -31.61 9.44 -6.36
N SER A 197 -31.72 9.20 -5.06
CA SER A 197 -32.26 7.96 -4.47
C SER A 197 -33.65 7.62 -4.99
N ASN A 198 -34.51 8.63 -5.18
CA ASN A 198 -35.88 8.48 -5.69
C ASN A 198 -35.95 8.14 -7.19
N THR A 199 -34.87 8.38 -7.94
CA THR A 199 -34.79 8.04 -9.37
C THR A 199 -34.17 6.68 -9.66
N PHE A 200 -33.57 6.04 -8.65
CA PHE A 200 -32.94 4.73 -8.78
C PHE A 200 -33.90 3.62 -8.36
N GLY A 201 -33.90 2.51 -9.12
CA GLY A 201 -34.55 1.28 -8.68
C GLY A 201 -33.82 0.65 -7.49
N ASP A 202 -34.51 -0.21 -6.74
CA ASP A 202 -34.02 -0.78 -5.47
C ASP A 202 -32.69 -1.53 -5.62
N ARG A 203 -32.54 -2.30 -6.70
CA ARG A 203 -31.29 -3.01 -7.03
C ARG A 203 -30.10 -2.05 -7.18
N THR A 204 -30.31 -0.91 -7.85
CA THR A 204 -29.26 0.10 -8.02
C THR A 204 -28.96 0.77 -6.68
N ARG A 205 -29.98 1.11 -5.90
CA ARG A 205 -29.81 1.72 -4.57
C ARG A 205 -29.01 0.81 -3.63
N ALA A 206 -29.30 -0.49 -3.63
CA ALA A 206 -28.56 -1.49 -2.86
C ALA A 206 -27.07 -1.56 -3.29
N LEU A 207 -26.79 -1.58 -4.60
CA LEU A 207 -25.43 -1.61 -5.12
C LEU A 207 -24.61 -0.37 -4.72
N TYR A 208 -25.20 0.84 -4.83
CA TYR A 208 -24.54 2.06 -4.37
C TYR A 208 -24.25 2.02 -2.87
N ARG A 209 -25.21 1.54 -2.06
CA ARG A 209 -25.02 1.41 -0.60
C ARG A 209 -23.86 0.46 -0.29
N THR A 210 -23.77 -0.70 -0.95
CA THR A 210 -22.65 -1.62 -0.77
C THR A 210 -21.31 -0.99 -1.15
N LEU A 211 -21.25 -0.23 -2.25
CA LEU A 211 -20.02 0.42 -2.72
C LEU A 211 -19.57 1.55 -1.78
N ILE A 212 -20.50 2.37 -1.29
CA ILE A 212 -20.20 3.45 -0.32
C ILE A 212 -19.78 2.85 1.02
N ASN A 213 -20.43 1.79 1.49
CA ASN A 213 -20.01 1.10 2.71
C ASN A 213 -18.59 0.53 2.57
N ALA A 214 -18.24 -0.02 1.40
CA ALA A 214 -16.88 -0.49 1.16
C ALA A 214 -15.85 0.64 1.21
N LEU A 215 -16.15 1.80 0.61
CA LEU A 215 -15.31 3.01 0.69
C LEU A 215 -15.13 3.51 2.13
N LEU A 216 -16.21 3.52 2.92
CA LEU A 216 -16.19 3.94 4.33
C LEU A 216 -15.33 2.99 5.17
N ILE A 217 -15.42 1.68 4.95
CA ILE A 217 -14.58 0.70 5.65
C ILE A 217 -13.12 0.87 5.25
N GLU A 218 -12.80 1.00 3.96
CA GLU A 218 -11.43 1.27 3.49
C GLU A 218 -10.86 2.54 4.16
N MET A 219 -11.65 3.62 4.24
CA MET A 219 -11.25 4.83 4.97
C MET A 219 -11.05 4.61 6.46
N ALA A 220 -11.96 3.90 7.13
CA ALA A 220 -11.86 3.62 8.56
C ALA A 220 -10.59 2.81 8.86
N VAL A 221 -10.24 1.85 8.01
CA VAL A 221 -9.00 1.08 8.13
C VAL A 221 -7.78 1.99 7.98
N ILE A 222 -7.75 2.90 7.00
CA ILE A 222 -6.65 3.87 6.86
C ILE A 222 -6.56 4.78 8.09
N ALA A 223 -7.70 5.27 8.59
CA ALA A 223 -7.74 6.12 9.77
C ALA A 223 -7.20 5.41 11.02
N LEU A 224 -7.64 4.17 11.26
CA LEU A 224 -7.27 3.39 12.46
C LEU A 224 -5.88 2.75 12.38
N ALA A 225 -5.46 2.31 11.20
CA ALA A 225 -4.19 1.62 11.01
C ALA A 225 -3.03 2.58 10.77
N VAL A 226 -3.30 3.77 10.21
CA VAL A 226 -2.25 4.70 9.77
C VAL A 226 -2.36 6.04 10.47
N VAL A 227 -3.47 6.76 10.32
CA VAL A 227 -3.58 8.15 10.81
C VAL A 227 -3.53 8.22 12.34
N LEU A 228 -4.30 7.37 13.03
CA LEU A 228 -4.42 7.37 14.48
C LEU A 228 -3.10 6.99 15.18
N PRO A 229 -2.40 5.90 14.83
CA PRO A 229 -1.10 5.57 15.42
C PRO A 229 -0.06 6.66 15.21
N VAL A 230 -0.01 7.26 14.01
CA VAL A 230 0.89 8.38 13.70
C VAL A 230 0.56 9.57 14.60
N PHE A 231 -0.72 9.95 14.70
CA PHE A 231 -1.14 11.07 15.53
C PHE A 231 -0.81 10.86 17.01
N ILE A 232 -1.09 9.67 17.55
CA ILE A 232 -0.76 9.31 18.94
C ILE A 232 0.74 9.42 19.19
N CYS A 233 1.56 8.83 18.32
CA CYS A 233 3.01 8.77 18.54
C CYS A 233 3.72 10.10 18.33
N GLN A 234 3.19 10.96 17.45
CA GLN A 234 3.81 12.25 17.15
C GLN A 234 3.32 13.38 18.07
N VAL A 235 2.03 13.37 18.42
CA VAL A 235 1.39 14.49 19.16
C VAL A 235 1.22 14.20 20.64
N LEU A 236 0.88 12.96 21.01
CA LEU A 236 0.53 12.62 22.40
C LEU A 236 1.71 12.04 23.19
N ILE A 237 2.60 11.30 22.54
CA ILE A 237 3.79 10.74 23.18
C ILE A 237 4.88 11.82 23.29
N GLY A 238 5.25 12.17 24.52
CA GLY A 238 6.31 13.15 24.81
C GLY A 238 7.65 12.76 24.16
N VAL A 239 8.51 13.75 23.89
CA VAL A 239 9.76 13.62 23.10
C VAL A 239 10.59 12.39 23.51
N LYS A 240 10.80 12.21 24.81
CA LYS A 240 11.58 11.12 25.42
C LYS A 240 11.10 9.70 25.06
N TYR A 241 9.81 9.55 24.72
CA TYR A 241 9.20 8.24 24.45
C TYR A 241 8.91 8.03 22.96
N ARG A 242 9.26 8.98 22.10
CA ARG A 242 9.01 8.89 20.64
C ARG A 242 9.67 7.70 19.95
N PRO A 243 10.90 7.26 20.30
CA PRO A 243 11.49 6.07 19.68
C PRO A 243 10.64 4.82 19.94
N ILE A 244 10.18 4.65 21.18
CA ILE A 244 9.31 3.53 21.59
C ILE A 244 7.94 3.65 20.90
N GLY A 245 7.35 4.85 20.88
CA GLY A 245 6.11 5.12 20.18
C GLY A 245 6.21 4.77 18.69
N THR A 246 7.30 5.17 18.04
CA THR A 246 7.56 4.89 16.63
C THR A 246 7.72 3.39 16.36
N ALA A 247 8.46 2.67 17.21
CA ALA A 247 8.58 1.21 17.09
C ALA A 247 7.22 0.49 17.25
N LEU A 248 6.39 0.91 18.22
CA LEU A 248 5.04 0.37 18.41
C LEU A 248 4.11 0.71 17.24
N MET A 249 4.18 1.94 16.73
CA MET A 249 3.44 2.39 15.54
C MET A 249 3.76 1.52 14.33
N TRP A 250 5.03 1.21 14.09
CA TRP A 250 5.43 0.36 12.97
C TRP A 250 4.93 -1.09 13.12
N ARG A 251 4.96 -1.63 14.34
CA ARG A 251 4.36 -2.93 14.62
C ARG A 251 2.85 -2.93 14.40
N TRP A 252 2.15 -1.85 14.76
CA TRP A 252 0.72 -1.70 14.48
C TRP A 252 0.43 -1.62 12.97
N LEU A 253 1.21 -0.81 12.25
CA LEU A 253 1.11 -0.67 10.80
C LEU A 253 1.30 -2.01 10.08
N SER A 254 2.12 -2.93 10.61
CA SER A 254 2.32 -4.27 10.02
C SER A 254 1.04 -5.11 9.91
N LEU A 255 -0.02 -4.79 10.66
CA LEU A 255 -1.32 -5.44 10.55
C LEU A 255 -2.13 -4.95 9.34
N TYR A 256 -1.81 -3.76 8.81
CA TYR A 256 -2.59 -3.11 7.76
C TYR A 256 -2.71 -3.94 6.46
N PRO A 257 -1.67 -4.60 5.93
CA PRO A 257 -1.81 -5.48 4.75
C PRO A 257 -2.78 -6.62 4.98
N ILE A 258 -2.76 -7.23 6.17
CA ILE A 258 -3.64 -8.34 6.54
C ILE A 258 -5.09 -7.88 6.51
N PHE A 259 -5.38 -6.71 7.10
CA PHE A 259 -6.71 -6.11 7.05
C PHE A 259 -7.12 -5.75 5.62
N SER A 260 -6.26 -5.08 4.86
CA SER A 260 -6.54 -4.68 3.48
C SER A 260 -6.83 -5.88 2.56
N MET A 261 -6.02 -6.94 2.64
CA MET A 261 -6.23 -8.17 1.88
C MET A 261 -7.50 -8.90 2.31
N SER A 262 -7.71 -9.09 3.62
CA SER A 262 -8.91 -9.77 4.15
C SER A 262 -10.19 -9.03 3.74
N PHE A 263 -10.17 -7.70 3.83
CA PHE A 263 -11.26 -6.85 3.38
C PHE A 263 -11.52 -6.98 1.87
N THR A 264 -10.46 -6.87 1.06
CA THR A 264 -10.54 -6.98 -0.40
C THR A 264 -11.15 -8.34 -0.81
N MET A 265 -10.73 -9.43 -0.16
CA MET A 265 -11.22 -10.78 -0.40
C MET A 265 -12.67 -11.00 0.07
N THR A 266 -13.07 -10.33 1.16
CA THR A 266 -14.42 -10.47 1.73
C THR A 266 -15.46 -9.69 0.92
N TYR A 267 -15.15 -8.44 0.56
CA TYR A 267 -16.12 -7.51 -0.04
C TYR A 267 -16.12 -7.50 -1.57
N ILE A 268 -14.99 -7.80 -2.22
CA ILE A 268 -14.93 -7.78 -3.69
C ILE A 268 -15.13 -9.19 -4.23
N GLY A 269 -16.40 -9.56 -4.45
CA GLY A 269 -16.80 -10.90 -4.92
C GLY A 269 -16.18 -11.35 -6.26
N CYS A 270 -15.64 -10.43 -7.07
CA CYS A 270 -14.87 -10.77 -8.27
C CYS A 270 -13.47 -11.33 -7.92
N TYR A 271 -12.80 -10.78 -6.90
CA TYR A 271 -11.52 -11.31 -6.41
C TYR A 271 -11.70 -12.67 -5.77
N ARG A 272 -12.75 -12.84 -4.94
CA ARG A 272 -13.09 -14.15 -4.36
C ARG A 272 -13.32 -15.22 -5.44
N ARG A 273 -14.05 -14.88 -6.50
CA ARG A 273 -14.25 -15.78 -7.64
C ARG A 273 -12.96 -16.06 -8.41
N GLY A 274 -12.16 -15.03 -8.71
CA GLY A 274 -10.87 -15.21 -9.38
C GLY A 274 -9.90 -16.07 -8.59
N PHE A 275 -9.81 -15.86 -7.27
CA PHE A 275 -9.02 -16.69 -6.36
C PHE A 275 -9.52 -18.13 -6.32
N ARG A 276 -10.83 -18.34 -6.21
CA ARG A 276 -11.44 -19.68 -6.28
C ARG A 276 -11.08 -20.38 -7.59
N GLN A 277 -11.15 -19.69 -8.72
CA GLN A 277 -10.79 -20.23 -10.03
C GLN A 277 -9.31 -20.59 -10.12
N MET A 278 -8.44 -19.72 -9.61
CA MET A 278 -7.00 -19.97 -9.56
C MET A 278 -6.68 -21.17 -8.67
N MET A 279 -7.31 -21.29 -7.49
CA MET A 279 -7.14 -22.44 -6.59
C MET A 279 -7.67 -23.73 -7.23
N LEU A 280 -8.86 -23.69 -7.83
CA LEU A 280 -9.43 -24.82 -8.57
C LEU A 280 -8.52 -25.28 -9.70
N LYS A 281 -7.91 -24.35 -10.43
CA LYS A 281 -6.99 -24.66 -11.53
C LYS A 281 -5.64 -25.18 -11.04
N SER A 282 -5.00 -24.49 -10.10
CA SER A 282 -3.64 -24.81 -9.65
C SER A 282 -3.58 -26.05 -8.75
N ILE A 283 -4.58 -26.26 -7.89
CA ILE A 283 -4.59 -27.40 -6.95
C ILE A 283 -5.31 -28.59 -7.54
N PHE A 284 -6.40 -28.37 -8.28
CA PHE A 284 -7.29 -29.45 -8.71
C PHE A 284 -7.34 -29.66 -10.22
N GLY A 285 -6.65 -28.86 -11.03
CA GLY A 285 -6.72 -28.94 -12.50
C GLY A 285 -8.12 -28.68 -13.07
N MET A 286 -8.99 -28.00 -12.32
CA MET A 286 -10.38 -27.75 -12.71
C MET A 286 -10.56 -26.31 -13.19
N GLU A 287 -11.32 -26.12 -14.26
CA GLU A 287 -11.70 -24.79 -14.75
C GLU A 287 -13.20 -24.54 -14.51
N GLU A 288 -13.53 -23.40 -13.90
CA GLU A 288 -14.92 -22.95 -13.77
C GLU A 288 -15.34 -22.21 -15.05
N LYS A 289 -16.17 -22.82 -15.89
CA LYS A 289 -16.80 -22.17 -17.06
C LYS A 289 -18.27 -21.91 -16.77
N ASN A 290 -18.68 -20.64 -16.78
CA ASN A 290 -20.06 -20.20 -16.56
C ASN A 290 -20.71 -20.72 -15.25
N GLY A 291 -19.91 -20.88 -14.18
CA GLY A 291 -20.39 -21.40 -12.88
C GLY A 291 -20.46 -22.92 -12.78
N VAL A 292 -20.03 -23.65 -13.83
CA VAL A 292 -19.90 -25.11 -13.83
C VAL A 292 -18.42 -25.46 -13.73
N ILE A 293 -18.07 -26.31 -12.77
CA ILE A 293 -16.71 -26.81 -12.58
C ILE A 293 -16.47 -27.92 -13.62
N VAL A 294 -15.56 -27.68 -14.55
CA VAL A 294 -15.18 -28.64 -15.59
C VAL A 294 -13.81 -29.20 -15.21
N GLN A 295 -13.76 -30.50 -14.95
CA GLN A 295 -12.50 -31.22 -14.75
C GLN A 295 -11.80 -31.32 -16.12
N GLN A 296 -10.56 -30.83 -16.25
CA GLN A 296 -9.79 -31.16 -17.45
C GLN A 296 -9.62 -32.68 -17.47
N LYS A 297 -10.05 -33.32 -18.56
CA LYS A 297 -9.62 -34.70 -18.85
C LYS A 297 -8.09 -34.70 -18.79
N PRO A 298 -7.46 -35.68 -18.11
CA PRO A 298 -6.01 -35.74 -18.02
C PRO A 298 -5.45 -35.67 -19.43
N SER A 299 -4.51 -34.76 -19.65
CA SER A 299 -3.79 -34.65 -20.92
C SER A 299 -3.21 -36.03 -21.22
N THR A 300 -3.75 -36.69 -22.23
CA THR A 300 -3.09 -37.82 -22.86
C THR A 300 -1.74 -37.29 -23.34
N TYR A 301 -0.68 -37.64 -22.61
CA TYR A 301 0.64 -37.74 -23.18
C TYR A 301 0.50 -38.69 -24.37
N VAL A 302 0.35 -38.13 -25.56
CA VAL A 302 0.56 -38.87 -26.79
C VAL A 302 2.07 -39.11 -26.82
N SER A 303 2.45 -40.30 -26.33
CA SER A 303 3.72 -40.91 -26.64
C SER A 303 3.85 -40.92 -28.17
N ALA A 304 4.78 -40.12 -28.68
CA ALA A 304 5.23 -40.22 -30.06
C ALA A 304 6.02 -41.53 -30.19
N ALA A 305 5.31 -42.64 -30.29
CA ALA A 305 5.83 -43.94 -30.67
C ALA A 305 5.01 -44.47 -31.84
N ASN A 306 5.06 -43.77 -32.96
CA ASN A 306 4.79 -44.38 -34.26
C ASN A 306 6.14 -44.76 -34.86
N SER A 307 6.58 -45.97 -34.54
CA SER A 307 7.52 -46.72 -35.35
C SER A 307 6.94 -46.84 -36.76
N ALA A 308 7.69 -46.35 -37.76
CA ALA A 308 7.39 -46.52 -39.16
C ALA A 308 7.29 -48.01 -39.53
N PRO A 309 6.41 -48.40 -40.46
CA PRO A 309 6.47 -49.73 -41.06
C PRO A 309 7.56 -49.76 -42.13
N SER A 310 8.43 -50.77 -42.05
CA SER A 310 9.16 -51.33 -43.20
C SER A 310 8.24 -52.27 -43.98
#